data_AF-A0A178INM6-F1
#
_entry.id   AF-A0A178INM6-F1
#
_cell.length_a   1.000
_cell.length_b   1.000
_cell.length_c   1.000
_cell.angle_alpha   90.00
_cell.angle_beta   90.00
_cell.angle_gamma   90.00
#
_symmetry.space_group_name_H-M   'P 1'
#
loop_
_entity.id
_entity.type
_entity.pdbx_description
1 polymer ?
#
loop_
_entity_poly.entity_id
_entity_poly.type
_entity_poly.pdbx_seq_one_letter_code
_entity_poly.pdbx_strand_id
1 'polypeptide(L)'
;MPTLRCFTLNTVLILAACLLAACSRSSDSADGAGTPAKPAVASAPAAAPANYPQIIEQNDQKLAFVSAIRSIELNREFQHNVQVVQAQRASVVELKKRVDEAKPEEKDALQKQLDEALKNLDSNNTIMTKTYGFSLLRNYVIFFAKTRLYTPLADEEFAKLSPEDRAKPDLIRTIDGRVHLYVASIESVGANEIFRRNVQLVQAQREHLGQLAQSINNAKSDGEKRRFQDELTKSEEVLKKNVEEFAKLHGITPLRPYLIEVEESLIYTPLSEDEAKQIATSATTQPAAGK
;
A
#
# COMPACT_ATOMS: atom_id res chain seq x y z
N MET A 1 17.05 12.34 -41.79
CA MET A 1 17.45 12.63 -40.40
C MET A 1 16.30 13.34 -39.70
N PRO A 2 15.54 12.69 -38.82
CA PRO A 2 14.68 13.38 -37.87
C PRO A 2 15.41 13.50 -36.53
N THR A 3 15.38 14.71 -36.00
CA THR A 3 15.90 15.17 -34.72
C THR A 3 15.42 14.32 -33.55
N LEU A 4 16.34 13.66 -32.86
CA LEU A 4 16.14 13.13 -31.51
C LEU A 4 15.70 14.29 -30.61
N ARG A 5 14.42 14.33 -30.24
CA ARG A 5 13.98 15.12 -29.09
C ARG A 5 14.48 14.40 -27.85
N CYS A 6 15.45 15.00 -27.17
CA CYS A 6 15.82 14.65 -25.80
C CYS A 6 14.57 14.65 -24.92
N PHE A 7 14.00 13.46 -24.67
CA PHE A 7 13.22 13.26 -23.46
C PHE A 7 14.22 13.25 -22.31
N THR A 8 14.34 14.39 -21.62
CA THR A 8 14.99 14.46 -20.31
C THR A 8 14.31 13.43 -19.42
N LEU A 9 15.06 12.39 -19.05
CA LEU A 9 14.67 11.32 -18.14
C LEU A 9 14.47 11.93 -16.74
N ASN A 10 13.34 12.62 -16.54
CA ASN A 10 12.91 12.99 -15.21
C ASN A 10 12.35 11.72 -14.57
N THR A 11 13.16 11.08 -13.74
CA THR A 11 12.79 9.98 -12.87
C THR A 11 11.60 10.42 -12.03
N VAL A 12 10.39 10.05 -12.47
CA VAL A 12 9.16 10.27 -11.69
C VAL A 12 9.16 9.22 -10.60
N LEU A 13 9.72 9.59 -9.44
CA LEU A 13 9.62 8.83 -8.22
C LEU A 13 8.16 8.92 -7.74
N ILE A 14 7.32 7.97 -8.13
CA ILE A 14 6.04 7.77 -7.46
C ILE A 14 6.38 7.03 -6.17
N LEU A 15 6.31 7.73 -5.02
CA LEU A 15 6.32 7.09 -3.71
C LEU A 15 5.03 6.27 -3.59
N ALA A 16 5.04 5.06 -4.13
CA ALA A 16 4.05 4.05 -3.83
C ALA A 16 4.34 3.52 -2.43
N ALA A 17 3.90 4.24 -1.39
CA ALA A 17 3.79 3.70 -0.04
C ALA A 17 2.60 2.72 0.03
N CYS A 18 2.65 1.68 -0.79
CA CYS A 18 1.76 0.51 -0.77
C CYS A 18 2.42 -0.65 -1.53
N LEU A 19 3.64 -1.01 -1.12
CA LEU A 19 4.23 -2.29 -1.45
C LEU A 19 3.87 -3.29 -0.34
N LEU A 20 2.82 -4.07 -0.57
CA LEU A 20 2.65 -5.38 0.07
C LEU A 20 3.13 -6.42 -0.97
N ALA A 21 4.43 -6.70 -0.95
CA ALA A 21 5.02 -7.90 -1.55
C ALA A 21 6.39 -8.16 -0.92
N ALA A 22 6.71 -9.44 -0.79
CA ALA A 22 7.78 -10.01 0.00
C ALA A 22 9.22 -9.62 -0.43
N CYS A 23 10.13 -9.66 0.56
CA CYS A 23 11.57 -9.92 0.50
C CYS A 23 12.47 -9.21 -0.54
N SER A 24 13.35 -8.32 -0.07
CA SER A 24 14.81 -8.57 -0.05
C SER A 24 15.57 -7.41 0.63
N ARG A 25 16.54 -7.80 1.47
CA ARG A 25 17.45 -6.94 2.24
C ARG A 25 18.39 -6.16 1.31
N SER A 26 18.79 -4.96 1.74
CA SER A 26 20.20 -4.58 1.75
C SER A 26 20.59 -4.23 3.19
N SER A 27 21.62 -4.91 3.66
CA SER A 27 22.24 -4.74 4.96
C SER A 27 23.27 -3.62 4.88
N ASP A 28 23.23 -2.68 5.83
CA ASP A 28 24.46 -2.13 6.40
C ASP A 28 24.27 -1.76 7.89
N SER A 29 25.10 -2.42 8.69
CA SER A 29 25.70 -2.10 10.00
C SER A 29 24.91 -1.43 11.14
N ALA A 30 24.79 -2.22 12.20
CA ALA A 30 24.79 -1.93 13.64
C ALA A 30 25.38 -0.58 14.09
N ASP A 31 24.60 0.19 14.85
CA ASP A 31 24.80 0.31 16.31
C ASP A 31 23.66 1.15 16.92
N GLY A 32 23.10 0.69 18.02
CA GLY A 32 22.07 1.39 18.78
C GLY A 32 21.03 0.43 19.31
N ALA A 33 21.03 0.23 20.63
CA ALA A 33 19.91 -0.31 21.38
C ALA A 33 18.69 0.62 21.17
N GLY A 34 18.02 0.46 20.05
CA GLY A 34 16.81 1.18 19.71
C GLY A 34 15.70 0.66 20.60
N THR A 35 15.11 1.55 21.39
CA THR A 35 13.83 1.30 22.04
C THR A 35 12.88 0.65 21.03
N PRO A 36 12.21 -0.48 21.36
CA PRO A 36 11.34 -1.17 20.41
C PRO A 36 10.27 -0.19 19.91
N ALA A 37 10.22 0.03 18.59
CA ALA A 37 9.19 0.85 17.99
C ALA A 37 7.81 0.29 18.37
N LYS A 38 7.03 1.09 19.09
CA LYS A 38 5.68 0.71 19.54
C LYS A 38 4.67 1.22 18.52
N PRO A 39 3.59 0.47 18.22
CA PRO A 39 2.48 0.97 17.43
C PRO A 39 1.97 2.31 17.97
N ALA A 40 1.79 3.29 17.08
CA ALA A 40 1.10 4.53 17.40
C ALA A 40 -0.41 4.25 17.45
N VAL A 41 -1.13 4.82 18.42
CA VAL A 41 -2.59 4.62 18.55
C VAL A 41 -3.26 5.96 18.83
N ALA A 42 -3.84 6.58 17.81
CA ALA A 42 -4.56 7.85 17.94
C ALA A 42 -6.07 7.67 18.19
N SER A 43 -6.70 6.61 17.66
CA SER A 43 -8.09 6.22 17.96
C SER A 43 -8.47 4.91 17.28
N ALA A 44 -9.43 4.16 17.85
CA ALA A 44 -9.94 2.92 17.25
C ALA A 44 -10.75 3.22 15.95
N PRO A 45 -10.71 2.35 14.94
CA PRO A 45 -11.55 2.43 13.75
C PRO A 45 -13.03 2.34 14.12
N ALA A 46 -13.87 2.98 13.30
CA ALA A 46 -15.30 2.96 13.49
C ALA A 46 -15.87 1.55 13.23
N ALA A 47 -16.92 1.20 13.98
CA ALA A 47 -17.68 -0.03 13.75
C ALA A 47 -18.24 -0.09 12.30
N ALA A 48 -18.48 -1.31 11.82
CA ALA A 48 -19.02 -1.57 10.49
C ALA A 48 -20.27 -0.71 10.23
N PRO A 49 -20.37 -0.01 9.09
CA PRO A 49 -21.64 0.57 8.69
C PRO A 49 -22.54 -0.58 8.23
N ALA A 50 -23.86 -0.42 8.32
CA ALA A 50 -24.81 -1.43 7.84
C ALA A 50 -24.67 -1.75 6.32
N ASN A 51 -23.89 -0.96 5.58
CA ASN A 51 -23.83 -0.96 4.13
C ASN A 51 -22.73 -1.86 3.53
N TYR A 52 -21.87 -2.51 4.33
CA TYR A 52 -20.86 -3.43 3.78
C TYR A 52 -21.25 -4.90 3.96
N PRO A 53 -21.02 -5.74 2.94
CA PRO A 53 -21.27 -7.16 3.04
C PRO A 53 -20.37 -7.79 4.11
N GLN A 54 -20.99 -8.46 5.07
CA GLN A 54 -20.31 -9.13 6.18
C GLN A 54 -19.51 -10.35 5.71
N ILE A 55 -19.93 -10.96 4.60
CA ILE A 55 -19.21 -12.04 3.92
C ILE A 55 -19.17 -11.70 2.43
N ILE A 56 -18.00 -11.83 1.83
CA ILE A 56 -17.80 -11.75 0.38
C ILE A 56 -17.13 -13.02 -0.13
N GLU A 57 -17.37 -13.36 -1.38
CA GLU A 57 -16.67 -14.44 -2.08
C GLU A 57 -15.66 -13.84 -3.05
N GLN A 58 -14.39 -14.22 -2.90
CA GLN A 58 -13.32 -13.81 -3.79
C GLN A 58 -12.36 -14.98 -4.03
N ASN A 59 -12.06 -15.29 -5.29
CA ASN A 59 -11.17 -16.39 -5.68
C ASN A 59 -11.53 -17.73 -5.00
N ASP A 60 -12.83 -18.08 -5.02
CA ASP A 60 -13.40 -19.27 -4.37
C ASP A 60 -13.21 -19.33 -2.83
N GLN A 61 -12.79 -18.23 -2.20
CA GLN A 61 -12.67 -18.10 -0.75
C GLN A 61 -13.76 -17.19 -0.19
N LYS A 62 -14.40 -17.63 0.89
CA LYS A 62 -15.30 -16.79 1.70
C LYS A 62 -14.46 -15.94 2.64
N LEU A 63 -14.60 -14.62 2.54
CA LEU A 63 -13.94 -13.65 3.39
C LEU A 63 -14.96 -13.01 4.32
N ALA A 64 -14.71 -13.03 5.62
CA ALA A 64 -15.52 -12.34 6.61
C ALA A 64 -14.98 -10.93 6.88
N PHE A 65 -15.91 -9.98 7.01
CA PHE A 65 -15.60 -8.62 7.39
C PHE A 65 -15.07 -8.57 8.83
N VAL A 66 -14.06 -7.75 9.06
CA VAL A 66 -13.42 -7.55 10.36
C VAL A 66 -13.67 -6.14 10.85
N SER A 67 -13.24 -5.14 10.08
CA SER A 67 -13.34 -3.73 10.46
C SER A 67 -13.20 -2.80 9.25
N ALA A 68 -13.56 -1.53 9.44
CA ALA A 68 -13.40 -0.49 8.45
C ALA A 68 -12.62 0.68 9.04
N ILE A 69 -11.65 1.22 8.31
CA ILE A 69 -10.83 2.37 8.72
C ILE A 69 -11.20 3.55 7.82
N ARG A 70 -11.82 4.60 8.39
CA ARG A 70 -12.41 5.74 7.65
C ARG A 70 -11.70 7.08 7.82
N SER A 71 -10.38 7.06 7.91
CA SER A 71 -9.59 8.29 7.94
C SER A 71 -8.26 8.04 7.26
N ILE A 72 -7.76 9.06 6.56
CA ILE A 72 -6.43 9.03 5.96
C ILE A 72 -5.36 8.80 7.02
N GLU A 73 -5.47 9.53 8.14
CA GLU A 73 -4.56 9.47 9.27
C GLU A 73 -4.57 8.08 9.91
N LEU A 74 -5.75 7.50 10.12
CA LEU A 74 -5.88 6.15 10.68
C LEU A 74 -5.40 5.06 9.72
N ASN A 75 -5.59 5.21 8.41
CA ASN A 75 -5.07 4.28 7.42
C ASN A 75 -3.53 4.31 7.39
N ARG A 76 -2.92 5.50 7.43
CA ARG A 76 -1.46 5.65 7.54
C ARG A 76 -0.91 5.03 8.84
N GLU A 77 -1.55 5.32 9.96
CA GLU A 77 -1.19 4.75 11.27
C GLU A 77 -1.29 3.22 11.23
N PHE A 78 -2.40 2.68 10.73
CA PHE A 78 -2.58 1.24 10.58
C PHE A 78 -1.50 0.60 9.70
N GLN A 79 -1.20 1.18 8.53
CA GLN A 79 -0.15 0.69 7.64
C GLN A 79 1.23 0.70 8.31
N HIS A 80 1.56 1.81 8.99
CA HIS A 80 2.79 1.91 9.77
C HIS A 80 2.86 0.83 10.86
N ASN A 81 1.79 0.67 11.63
CA ASN A 81 1.72 -0.31 12.70
C ASN A 81 1.84 -1.75 12.19
N VAL A 82 1.21 -2.08 11.05
CA VAL A 82 1.38 -3.37 10.37
C VAL A 82 2.85 -3.60 10.01
N GLN A 83 3.54 -2.61 9.45
CA GLN A 83 4.97 -2.71 9.13
C GLN A 83 5.82 -2.95 10.39
N VAL A 84 5.54 -2.22 11.48
CA VAL A 84 6.23 -2.36 12.76
C VAL A 84 6.08 -3.79 13.31
N VAL A 85 4.85 -4.32 13.38
CA VAL A 85 4.64 -5.66 13.94
C VAL A 85 5.20 -6.77 13.04
N GLN A 86 5.17 -6.58 11.71
CA GLN A 86 5.80 -7.53 10.78
C GLN A 86 7.33 -7.51 10.89
N ALA A 87 7.95 -6.33 11.06
CA ALA A 87 9.38 -6.21 11.29
C ALA A 87 9.79 -6.87 12.62
N GLN A 88 9.00 -6.68 13.69
CA GLN A 88 9.22 -7.36 14.97
C GLN A 88 9.11 -8.88 14.82
N ARG A 89 8.12 -9.39 14.08
CA ARG A 89 8.00 -10.82 13.78
C ARG A 89 9.23 -11.35 13.04
N ALA A 90 9.72 -10.64 12.03
CA ALA A 90 10.93 -11.02 11.31
C ALA A 90 12.17 -11.05 12.23
N SER A 91 12.30 -10.05 13.12
CA SER A 91 13.36 -9.99 14.12
C SER A 91 13.29 -11.15 15.11
N VAL A 92 12.10 -11.55 15.57
CA VAL A 92 11.90 -12.71 16.45
C VAL A 92 12.32 -14.01 15.75
N VAL A 93 11.96 -14.17 14.48
CA VAL A 93 12.37 -15.35 13.69
C VAL A 93 13.89 -15.42 13.55
N GLU A 94 14.54 -14.29 13.27
CA GLU A 94 16.00 -14.20 13.18
C GLU A 94 16.69 -14.46 14.52
N LEU A 95 16.20 -13.88 15.62
CA LEU A 95 16.72 -14.12 16.96
C LEU A 95 16.57 -15.58 17.37
N LYS A 96 15.43 -16.21 17.06
CA LYS A 96 15.20 -17.63 17.32
C LYS A 96 16.24 -18.49 16.60
N LYS A 97 16.49 -18.22 15.32
CA LYS A 97 17.53 -18.91 14.56
C LYS A 97 18.92 -18.73 15.21
N ARG A 98 19.25 -17.52 15.66
CA ARG A 98 20.53 -17.25 16.35
C ARG A 98 20.64 -18.00 17.68
N VAL A 99 19.56 -18.11 18.46
CA VAL A 99 19.52 -18.91 19.70
C VAL A 99 19.74 -20.40 19.41
N ASP A 100 19.13 -20.91 18.33
CA ASP A 100 19.26 -22.31 17.92
C ASP A 100 20.70 -22.64 17.46
N GLU A 101 21.40 -21.68 16.86
CA GLU A 101 22.78 -21.82 16.35
C GLU A 101 23.86 -21.41 17.38
N ALA A 102 23.48 -20.82 18.51
CA ALA A 102 24.42 -20.28 19.50
C ALA A 102 25.12 -21.36 20.33
N LYS A 103 26.35 -21.05 20.74
CA LYS A 103 27.08 -21.85 21.73
C LYS A 103 26.46 -21.69 23.13
N PRO A 104 26.61 -22.66 24.04
CA PRO A 104 26.01 -22.62 25.37
C PRO A 104 26.27 -21.32 26.14
N GLU A 105 27.47 -20.76 26.02
CA GLU A 105 27.89 -19.52 26.69
C GLU A 105 27.16 -18.26 26.22
N GLU A 106 26.66 -18.22 24.99
CA GLU A 106 25.92 -17.08 24.41
C GLU A 106 24.40 -17.28 24.44
N LYS A 107 23.98 -18.53 24.62
CA LYS A 107 22.58 -18.96 24.49
C LYS A 107 21.68 -18.29 25.52
N ASP A 108 22.12 -18.16 26.78
CA ASP A 108 21.31 -17.54 27.84
C ASP A 108 21.06 -16.05 27.57
N ALA A 109 22.06 -15.33 27.04
CA ALA A 109 21.90 -13.92 26.70
C ALA A 109 20.97 -13.73 25.50
N LEU A 110 21.13 -14.55 24.46
CA LEU A 110 20.26 -14.51 23.27
C LEU A 110 18.83 -14.96 23.59
N GLN A 111 18.64 -15.93 24.49
CA GLN A 111 17.32 -16.37 24.95
C GLN A 111 16.58 -15.24 25.66
N LYS A 112 17.26 -14.47 26.53
CA LYS A 112 16.66 -13.29 27.18
C LYS A 112 16.21 -12.24 26.15
N GLN A 113 17.03 -11.98 25.13
CA GLN A 113 16.65 -11.07 24.05
C GLN A 113 15.45 -11.58 23.25
N LEU A 114 15.40 -12.89 22.99
CA LEU A 114 14.27 -13.53 22.32
C LEU A 114 12.98 -13.40 23.16
N ASP A 115 13.06 -13.66 24.47
CA ASP A 115 11.91 -13.57 25.37
C ASP A 115 11.36 -12.14 25.45
N GLU A 116 12.24 -11.14 25.51
CA GLU A 116 11.85 -9.73 25.48
C GLU A 116 11.22 -9.35 24.12
N ALA A 117 11.81 -9.79 23.01
CA ALA A 117 11.28 -9.55 21.68
C ALA A 117 9.90 -10.19 21.48
N LEU A 118 9.70 -11.42 21.98
CA LEU A 118 8.41 -12.12 21.98
C LEU A 118 7.37 -11.37 22.81
N LYS A 119 7.72 -10.95 24.03
CA LYS A 119 6.81 -10.19 24.90
C LYS A 119 6.38 -8.88 24.25
N ASN A 120 7.31 -8.18 23.61
CA ASN A 120 7.02 -6.93 22.90
C ASN A 120 6.12 -7.19 21.68
N LEU A 121 6.40 -8.24 20.91
CA LEU A 121 5.57 -8.65 19.77
C LEU A 121 4.14 -8.99 20.20
N ASP A 122 3.97 -9.78 21.26
CA ASP A 122 2.65 -10.18 21.77
C ASP A 122 1.85 -9.00 22.31
N SER A 123 2.51 -8.09 23.04
CA SER A 123 1.89 -6.85 23.51
C SER A 123 1.41 -5.99 22.34
N ASN A 124 2.24 -5.81 21.31
CA ASN A 124 1.89 -5.01 20.14
C ASN A 124 0.82 -5.68 19.28
N ASN A 125 0.87 -7.01 19.13
CA ASN A 125 -0.18 -7.76 18.44
C ASN A 125 -1.53 -7.68 19.18
N THR A 126 -1.51 -7.68 20.52
CA THR A 126 -2.71 -7.46 21.34
C THR A 126 -3.29 -6.07 21.10
N ILE A 127 -2.45 -5.04 21.01
CA ILE A 127 -2.89 -3.68 20.66
C ILE A 127 -3.50 -3.68 19.25
N MET A 128 -2.86 -4.29 18.26
CA MET A 128 -3.40 -4.38 16.89
C MET A 128 -4.76 -5.07 16.83
N THR A 129 -4.93 -6.13 17.62
CA THR A 129 -6.19 -6.89 17.69
C THR A 129 -7.29 -6.05 18.30
N LYS A 130 -7.00 -5.36 19.42
CA LYS A 130 -7.97 -4.51 20.12
C LYS A 130 -8.34 -3.28 19.31
N THR A 131 -7.36 -2.65 18.66
CA THR A 131 -7.58 -1.43 17.90
C THR A 131 -8.24 -1.75 16.57
N TYR A 132 -7.70 -2.66 15.75
CA TYR A 132 -8.13 -2.83 14.36
C TYR A 132 -8.84 -4.16 14.06
N GLY A 133 -8.93 -5.08 15.02
CA GLY A 133 -9.32 -6.47 14.75
C GLY A 133 -8.26 -7.27 13.98
N PHE A 134 -7.04 -6.72 13.88
CA PHE A 134 -5.92 -7.28 13.13
C PHE A 134 -4.96 -8.07 14.03
N SER A 135 -4.57 -9.27 13.60
CA SER A 135 -3.64 -10.13 14.34
C SER A 135 -2.61 -10.77 13.40
N LEU A 136 -1.36 -10.89 13.82
CA LEU A 136 -0.34 -11.64 13.07
C LEU A 136 -0.64 -13.13 12.92
N LEU A 137 -1.63 -13.66 13.66
CA LEU A 137 -2.03 -15.06 13.63
C LEU A 137 -3.03 -15.39 12.51
N ARG A 138 -3.54 -14.39 11.80
CA ARG A 138 -4.50 -14.58 10.71
C ARG A 138 -4.03 -13.88 9.44
N ASN A 139 -4.50 -14.39 8.31
CA ASN A 139 -4.32 -13.73 7.02
C ASN A 139 -5.44 -12.70 6.85
N TYR A 140 -5.10 -11.54 6.30
CA TYR A 140 -6.07 -10.48 6.04
C TYR A 140 -5.96 -10.01 4.60
N VAL A 141 -7.11 -9.62 4.05
CA VAL A 141 -7.22 -8.93 2.77
C VAL A 141 -7.75 -7.53 3.07
N ILE A 142 -7.07 -6.52 2.55
CA ILE A 142 -7.44 -5.12 2.72
C ILE A 142 -7.91 -4.58 1.38
N PHE A 143 -9.15 -4.10 1.34
CA PHE A 143 -9.72 -3.42 0.18
C PHE A 143 -9.78 -1.93 0.42
N PHE A 144 -9.50 -1.13 -0.60
CA PHE A 144 -9.64 0.33 -0.51
C PHE A 144 -10.99 0.72 -1.08
N ALA A 145 -11.87 1.23 -0.22
CA ALA A 145 -13.20 1.68 -0.64
C ALA A 145 -13.19 3.13 -1.09
N LYS A 146 -12.28 3.96 -0.57
CA LYS A 146 -12.16 5.37 -0.96
C LYS A 146 -10.71 5.82 -0.90
N THR A 147 -10.25 6.41 -2.00
CA THR A 147 -8.89 6.94 -2.15
C THR A 147 -8.96 8.36 -2.69
N ARG A 148 -8.14 9.25 -2.14
CA ARG A 148 -7.97 10.63 -2.63
C ARG A 148 -6.63 10.78 -3.30
N LEU A 149 -6.62 11.52 -4.40
CA LEU A 149 -5.42 11.87 -5.13
C LEU A 149 -5.12 13.34 -4.95
N TYR A 150 -3.85 13.62 -4.71
CA TYR A 150 -3.33 14.97 -4.64
C TYR A 150 -2.13 15.12 -5.57
N THR A 151 -1.97 16.30 -6.16
CA THR A 151 -0.80 16.66 -6.97
C THR A 151 0.03 17.68 -6.19
N PRO A 152 1.37 17.58 -6.22
CA PRO A 152 2.21 18.61 -5.59
C PRO A 152 1.92 19.96 -6.26
N LEU A 153 1.79 21.00 -5.42
CA LEU A 153 1.50 22.35 -5.85
C LEU A 153 2.72 23.23 -5.53
N ALA A 154 3.21 23.98 -6.52
CA ALA A 154 4.32 24.90 -6.29
C ALA A 154 3.85 26.11 -5.46
N ASP A 155 4.77 26.73 -4.71
CA ASP A 155 4.46 27.89 -3.85
C ASP A 155 3.80 29.05 -4.62
N GLU A 156 4.24 29.27 -5.86
CA GLU A 156 3.70 30.27 -6.78
C GLU A 156 2.25 29.97 -7.19
N GLU A 157 1.89 28.70 -7.34
CA GLU A 157 0.55 28.25 -7.67
C GLU A 157 -0.36 28.27 -6.44
N PHE A 158 0.20 27.90 -5.27
CA PHE A 158 -0.48 28.04 -3.98
C PHE A 158 -0.81 29.50 -3.67
N ALA A 159 0.09 30.42 -3.96
CA ALA A 159 -0.10 31.86 -3.79
C ALA A 159 -1.21 32.45 -4.69
N LYS A 160 -1.66 31.72 -5.73
CA LYS A 160 -2.78 32.12 -6.60
C LYS A 160 -4.15 31.63 -6.09
N LEU A 161 -4.18 30.67 -5.16
CA LEU A 161 -5.43 30.19 -4.57
C LEU A 161 -6.07 31.26 -3.68
N SER A 162 -7.41 31.28 -3.61
CA SER A 162 -8.12 32.15 -2.69
C SER A 162 -7.80 31.78 -1.22
N PRO A 163 -7.85 32.73 -0.26
CA PRO A 163 -7.70 32.40 1.16
C PRO A 163 -8.69 31.34 1.64
N GLU A 164 -9.91 31.34 1.10
CA GLU A 164 -10.94 30.34 1.39
C GLU A 164 -10.53 28.94 0.93
N ASP A 165 -9.95 28.81 -0.26
CA ASP A 165 -9.48 27.53 -0.78
C ASP A 165 -8.26 27.00 -0.02
N ARG A 166 -7.36 27.91 0.39
CA ARG A 166 -6.20 27.54 1.24
C ARG A 166 -6.61 27.05 2.62
N ALA A 167 -7.77 27.48 3.12
CA ALA A 167 -8.29 27.07 4.41
C ALA A 167 -9.05 25.73 4.38
N LYS A 168 -9.31 25.15 3.20
CA LYS A 168 -10.05 23.88 3.07
C LYS A 168 -9.09 22.68 3.17
N PRO A 169 -9.11 21.91 4.27
CA PRO A 169 -8.22 20.75 4.46
C PRO A 169 -8.52 19.58 3.50
N ASP A 170 -9.72 19.58 2.90
CA ASP A 170 -10.11 18.62 1.86
C ASP A 170 -9.49 18.93 0.50
N LEU A 171 -9.25 20.22 0.22
CA LEU A 171 -8.71 20.70 -1.06
C LEU A 171 -7.19 20.80 -1.02
N ILE A 172 -6.64 21.25 0.10
CA ILE A 172 -5.19 21.43 0.28
C ILE A 172 -4.69 20.59 1.44
N ARG A 173 -3.61 19.85 1.19
CA ARG A 173 -2.89 19.07 2.20
C ARG A 173 -1.43 19.50 2.22
N THR A 174 -0.88 19.71 3.41
CA THR A 174 0.56 19.88 3.59
C THR A 174 1.13 18.59 4.15
N ILE A 175 2.06 17.98 3.42
CA ILE A 175 2.70 16.71 3.78
C ILE A 175 4.19 16.88 3.57
N ASP A 176 4.98 16.56 4.59
CA ASP A 176 6.43 16.73 4.61
C ASP A 176 6.90 18.15 4.19
N GLY A 177 6.13 19.16 4.62
CA GLY A 177 6.39 20.57 4.28
C GLY A 177 6.04 20.96 2.84
N ARG A 178 5.46 20.06 2.04
CA ARG A 178 5.03 20.33 0.66
C ARG A 178 3.52 20.42 0.55
N VAL A 179 3.05 21.44 -0.15
CA VAL A 179 1.62 21.65 -0.41
C VAL A 179 1.18 20.75 -1.56
N HIS A 180 0.04 20.12 -1.39
CA HIS A 180 -0.60 19.28 -2.40
C HIS A 180 -2.06 19.69 -2.58
N LEU A 181 -2.50 19.73 -3.84
CA LEU A 181 -3.86 20.06 -4.24
C LEU A 181 -4.63 18.79 -4.57
N TYR A 182 -5.84 18.66 -4.04
CA TYR A 182 -6.77 17.58 -4.38
C TYR A 182 -7.16 17.64 -5.85
N VAL A 183 -7.10 16.50 -6.54
CA VAL A 183 -7.44 16.41 -7.97
C VAL A 183 -8.61 15.47 -8.24
N ALA A 184 -8.74 14.38 -7.50
CA ALA A 184 -9.76 13.37 -7.75
C ALA A 184 -9.93 12.43 -6.55
N SER A 185 -11.08 11.76 -6.50
CA SER A 185 -11.34 10.62 -5.64
C SER A 185 -11.65 9.38 -6.47
N ILE A 186 -11.24 8.22 -5.97
CA ILE A 186 -11.61 6.91 -6.50
C ILE A 186 -12.50 6.24 -5.45
N GLU A 187 -13.75 6.02 -5.81
CA GLU A 187 -14.78 5.48 -4.92
C GLU A 187 -15.11 4.04 -5.27
N SER A 188 -15.44 3.24 -4.26
CA SER A 188 -15.64 1.79 -4.29
C SER A 188 -14.36 0.95 -4.38
N VAL A 189 -14.48 -0.30 -3.90
CA VAL A 189 -13.43 -1.32 -3.98
C VAL A 189 -13.06 -1.63 -5.42
N GLY A 190 -14.05 -1.89 -6.28
CA GLY A 190 -13.80 -2.27 -7.67
C GLY A 190 -13.06 -1.20 -8.47
N ALA A 191 -13.45 0.08 -8.32
CA ALA A 191 -12.75 1.17 -9.01
C ALA A 191 -11.31 1.35 -8.51
N ASN A 192 -11.07 1.17 -7.20
CA ASN A 192 -9.73 1.24 -6.63
C ASN A 192 -8.82 0.10 -7.12
N GLU A 193 -9.34 -1.12 -7.26
CA GLU A 193 -8.57 -2.24 -7.82
C GLU A 193 -8.18 -1.98 -9.28
N ILE A 194 -9.12 -1.52 -10.10
CA ILE A 194 -8.88 -1.17 -11.51
C ILE A 194 -7.85 -0.04 -11.59
N PHE A 195 -8.05 1.04 -10.82
CA PHE A 195 -7.14 2.18 -10.78
C PHE A 195 -5.71 1.74 -10.42
N ARG A 196 -5.52 0.96 -9.34
CA ARG A 196 -4.20 0.49 -8.91
C ARG A 196 -3.54 -0.40 -9.95
N ARG A 197 -4.28 -1.32 -10.56
CA ARG A 197 -3.78 -2.18 -11.63
C ARG A 197 -3.32 -1.36 -12.83
N ASN A 198 -4.11 -0.36 -13.24
CA ASN A 198 -3.77 0.50 -14.36
C ASN A 198 -2.54 1.38 -14.06
N VAL A 199 -2.41 1.91 -12.84
CA VAL A 199 -1.21 2.63 -12.41
C VAL A 199 0.02 1.73 -12.51
N GLN A 200 -0.06 0.50 -11.99
CA GLN A 200 1.03 -0.49 -12.08
C GLN A 200 1.40 -0.82 -13.53
N LEU A 201 0.41 -1.04 -14.39
CA LEU A 201 0.61 -1.31 -15.81
C LEU A 201 1.38 -0.16 -16.48
N VAL A 202 0.96 1.08 -16.25
CA VAL A 202 1.63 2.26 -16.82
C VAL A 202 3.06 2.40 -16.30
N GLN A 203 3.31 2.14 -15.00
CA GLN A 203 4.68 2.17 -14.48
C GLN A 203 5.56 1.10 -15.12
N ALA A 204 5.08 -0.14 -15.22
CA ALA A 204 5.83 -1.23 -15.86
C ALA A 204 6.15 -0.91 -17.33
N GLN A 205 5.20 -0.31 -18.06
CA GLN A 205 5.42 0.14 -19.44
C GLN A 205 6.48 1.24 -19.52
N ARG A 206 6.47 2.21 -18.60
CA ARG A 206 7.49 3.27 -18.57
C ARG A 206 8.88 2.74 -18.25
N GLU A 207 8.98 1.81 -17.31
CA GLU A 207 10.25 1.15 -16.99
C GLU A 207 10.78 0.40 -18.23
N HIS A 208 9.92 -0.35 -18.91
CA HIS A 208 10.25 -1.04 -20.15
C HIS A 208 10.76 -0.08 -21.23
N LEU A 209 10.11 1.09 -21.42
CA LEU A 209 10.60 2.12 -22.34
C LEU A 209 11.99 2.64 -21.96
N GLY A 210 12.25 2.80 -20.66
CA GLY A 210 13.57 3.15 -20.14
C GLY A 210 14.64 2.09 -20.48
N GLN A 211 14.30 0.81 -20.30
CA GLN A 211 15.18 -0.32 -20.64
C GLN A 211 15.46 -0.39 -22.15
N LEU A 212 14.46 -0.15 -22.99
CA LEU A 212 14.62 -0.07 -24.45
C LEU A 212 15.51 1.10 -24.85
N ALA A 213 15.32 2.29 -24.26
CA ALA A 213 16.17 3.44 -24.51
C ALA A 213 17.65 3.17 -24.13
N GLN A 214 17.88 2.50 -23.00
CA GLN A 214 19.22 2.07 -22.60
C GLN A 214 19.81 1.04 -23.57
N SER A 215 19.00 0.08 -24.04
CA SER A 215 19.41 -0.94 -25.00
C SER A 215 19.77 -0.36 -26.36
N ILE A 216 19.06 0.68 -26.82
CA ILE A 216 19.40 1.46 -28.02
C ILE A 216 20.78 2.11 -27.89
N ASN A 217 21.09 2.67 -26.72
CA ASN A 217 22.39 3.31 -26.46
C ASN A 217 23.52 2.29 -26.37
N ASN A 218 23.23 1.06 -25.93
CA ASN A 218 24.21 -0.01 -25.74
C ASN A 218 24.29 -1.00 -26.91
N ALA A 219 23.52 -0.78 -27.99
CA ALA A 219 23.46 -1.68 -29.14
C ALA A 219 24.84 -1.80 -29.81
N LYS A 220 25.24 -3.02 -30.17
CA LYS A 220 26.56 -3.30 -30.77
C LYS A 220 26.55 -3.21 -32.29
N SER A 221 25.35 -3.12 -32.87
CA SER A 221 25.15 -3.05 -34.32
C SER A 221 23.95 -2.18 -34.68
N ASP A 222 23.96 -1.66 -35.90
CA ASP A 222 22.82 -0.91 -36.45
C ASP A 222 21.56 -1.78 -36.56
N GLY A 223 21.72 -3.09 -36.78
CA GLY A 223 20.61 -4.04 -36.82
C GLY A 223 19.90 -4.18 -35.46
N GLU A 224 20.66 -4.33 -34.38
CA GLU A 224 20.11 -4.36 -33.00
C GLU A 224 19.48 -3.01 -32.63
N LYS A 225 20.17 -1.92 -32.94
CA LYS A 225 19.68 -0.57 -32.68
C LYS A 225 18.32 -0.33 -33.34
N ARG A 226 18.16 -0.75 -34.60
CA ARG A 226 16.91 -0.62 -35.33
C ARG A 226 15.78 -1.46 -34.73
N ARG A 227 16.07 -2.69 -34.30
CA ARG A 227 15.08 -3.56 -33.62
C ARG A 227 14.56 -2.92 -32.34
N PHE A 228 15.44 -2.42 -31.48
CA PHE A 228 15.03 -1.75 -30.24
C PHE A 228 14.27 -0.45 -30.51
N GLN A 229 14.61 0.30 -31.57
CA GLN A 229 13.85 1.49 -31.98
C GLN A 229 12.43 1.15 -32.45
N ASP A 230 12.27 0.09 -33.24
CA ASP A 230 10.96 -0.37 -33.70
C ASP A 230 10.09 -0.83 -32.52
N GLU A 231 10.68 -1.53 -31.54
CA GLU A 231 9.98 -1.97 -30.32
C GLU A 231 9.64 -0.80 -29.40
N LEU A 232 10.53 0.18 -29.26
CA LEU A 232 10.29 1.41 -28.51
C LEU A 232 9.08 2.15 -29.07
N THR A 233 9.05 2.35 -30.39
CA THR A 233 7.96 3.06 -31.06
C THR A 233 6.60 2.37 -30.82
N LYS A 234 6.56 1.04 -30.96
CA LYS A 234 5.33 0.25 -30.69
C LYS A 234 4.91 0.36 -29.22
N SER A 235 5.86 0.28 -28.30
CA SER A 235 5.60 0.37 -26.86
C SER A 235 5.10 1.77 -26.47
N GLU A 236 5.61 2.84 -27.11
CA GLU A 236 5.14 4.21 -26.91
C GLU A 236 3.69 4.39 -27.37
N GLU A 237 3.30 3.80 -28.50
CA GLU A 237 1.91 3.85 -28.98
C GLU A 237 0.94 3.14 -28.02
N VAL A 238 1.33 1.98 -27.48
CA VAL A 238 0.54 1.26 -26.49
C VAL A 238 0.41 2.08 -25.21
N LEU A 239 1.52 2.65 -24.71
CA LEU A 239 1.50 3.51 -23.53
C LEU A 239 0.56 4.71 -23.74
N LYS A 240 0.62 5.35 -24.92
CA LYS A 240 -0.23 6.50 -25.24
C LYS A 240 -1.72 6.14 -25.17
N LYS A 241 -2.14 5.03 -25.77
CA LYS A 241 -3.53 4.56 -25.71
C LYS A 241 -3.98 4.28 -24.28
N ASN A 242 -3.15 3.59 -23.51
CA ASN A 242 -3.44 3.29 -22.10
C ASN A 242 -3.57 4.56 -21.25
N VAL A 243 -2.70 5.56 -21.48
CA VAL A 243 -2.76 6.86 -20.80
C VAL A 243 -4.03 7.62 -21.17
N GLU A 244 -4.44 7.60 -22.43
CA GLU A 244 -5.68 8.26 -22.89
C GLU A 244 -6.92 7.59 -22.29
N GLU A 245 -6.97 6.26 -22.25
CA GLU A 245 -8.05 5.51 -21.60
C GLU A 245 -8.12 5.77 -20.10
N PHE A 246 -6.96 5.77 -19.43
CA PHE A 246 -6.88 6.11 -18.01
C PHE A 246 -7.39 7.52 -17.73
N ALA A 247 -7.00 8.50 -18.56
CA ALA A 247 -7.46 9.88 -18.43
C ALA A 247 -8.97 10.02 -18.65
N LYS A 248 -9.55 9.25 -19.58
CA LYS A 248 -11.01 9.23 -19.79
C LYS A 248 -11.75 8.63 -18.58
N LEU A 249 -11.21 7.57 -17.98
CA LEU A 249 -11.85 6.88 -16.86
C LEU A 249 -11.77 7.67 -15.54
N HIS A 250 -10.64 8.34 -15.29
CA HIS A 250 -10.35 8.92 -13.98
C HIS A 250 -10.25 10.45 -13.98
N GLY A 251 -10.26 11.11 -15.15
CA GLY A 251 -10.10 12.56 -15.28
C GLY A 251 -8.67 13.05 -14.97
N ILE A 252 -7.71 12.15 -14.84
CA ILE A 252 -6.32 12.41 -14.43
C ILE A 252 -5.35 11.62 -15.30
N THR A 253 -4.10 12.08 -15.45
CA THR A 253 -3.08 11.38 -16.23
C THR A 253 -2.11 10.61 -15.33
N PRO A 254 -1.81 9.32 -15.57
CA PRO A 254 -0.90 8.53 -14.73
C PRO A 254 0.58 8.91 -14.95
N LEU A 255 0.85 9.87 -15.84
CA LEU A 255 2.20 10.39 -16.12
C LEU A 255 2.65 11.43 -15.08
N ARG A 256 1.73 12.03 -14.34
CA ARG A 256 2.04 12.98 -13.27
C ARG A 256 2.27 12.24 -11.96
N PRO A 257 3.17 12.75 -11.09
CA PRO A 257 3.26 12.26 -9.73
C PRO A 257 2.00 12.66 -8.96
N TYR A 258 1.32 11.67 -8.40
CA TYR A 258 0.26 11.89 -7.41
C TYR A 258 0.69 11.33 -6.08
N LEU A 259 0.32 12.05 -5.04
CA LEU A 259 0.17 11.48 -3.73
C LEU A 259 -1.19 10.79 -3.67
N ILE A 260 -1.19 9.53 -3.22
CA ILE A 260 -2.38 8.69 -3.13
C ILE A 260 -2.62 8.43 -1.64
N GLU A 261 -3.77 8.87 -1.14
CA GLU A 261 -4.17 8.70 0.26
C GLU A 261 -5.41 7.83 0.36
N VAL A 262 -5.35 6.78 1.17
CA VAL A 262 -6.50 5.91 1.42
C VAL A 262 -7.34 6.54 2.52
N GLU A 263 -8.54 6.99 2.17
CA GLU A 263 -9.50 7.57 3.12
C GLU A 263 -10.33 6.47 3.79
N GLU A 264 -10.70 5.44 3.03
CA GLU A 264 -11.46 4.31 3.55
C GLU A 264 -10.87 2.96 3.11
N SER A 265 -10.61 2.10 4.10
CA SER A 265 -10.22 0.71 3.89
C SER A 265 -11.14 -0.25 4.63
N LEU A 266 -11.31 -1.43 4.04
CA LEU A 266 -12.09 -2.54 4.59
C LEU A 266 -11.16 -3.72 4.83
N ILE A 267 -11.19 -4.25 6.04
CA ILE A 267 -10.37 -5.39 6.45
C ILE A 267 -11.26 -6.63 6.46
N TYR A 268 -10.82 -7.65 5.73
CA TYR A 268 -11.44 -8.95 5.68
C TYR A 268 -10.44 -10.05 6.06
N THR A 269 -10.95 -11.18 6.53
CA THR A 269 -10.16 -12.39 6.81
C THR A 269 -10.79 -13.58 6.12
N PRO A 270 -10.01 -14.51 5.54
CA PRO A 270 -10.54 -15.79 5.10
C PRO A 270 -11.22 -16.51 6.25
N LEU A 271 -12.41 -17.05 5.98
CA LEU A 271 -13.09 -17.96 6.87
C LEU A 271 -12.51 -19.36 6.69
N SER A 272 -12.19 -20.02 7.81
CA SER A 272 -12.01 -21.48 7.76
C SER A 272 -13.36 -22.17 7.48
N GLU A 273 -13.34 -23.39 6.96
CA GLU A 273 -14.56 -24.17 6.73
C GLU A 273 -15.40 -24.33 8.01
N ASP A 274 -14.74 -24.40 9.16
CA ASP A 274 -15.40 -24.54 10.46
C ASP A 274 -16.04 -23.24 10.94
N GLU A 275 -15.41 -22.08 10.70
CA GLU A 275 -16.00 -20.77 10.98
C GLU A 275 -17.20 -20.47 10.07
N ALA A 276 -17.12 -20.85 8.79
CA ALA A 276 -18.23 -20.69 7.84
C ALA A 276 -19.47 -21.49 8.26
N LYS A 277 -19.29 -22.71 8.79
CA LYS A 277 -20.38 -23.54 9.34
C LYS A 277 -21.01 -22.92 10.58
N GLN A 278 -20.22 -22.33 11.47
CA GLN A 278 -20.73 -21.64 12.67
C GLN A 278 -21.54 -20.39 12.32
N ILE A 279 -21.12 -19.61 11.32
CA ILE A 279 -21.89 -18.43 10.86
C ILE A 279 -23.20 -18.85 10.17
N ALA A 280 -23.19 -19.94 9.37
CA ALA A 280 -24.41 -20.49 8.78
C ALA A 280 -25.41 -20.98 9.85
N THR A 281 -24.92 -21.53 10.95
CA THR A 281 -25.76 -21.98 12.08
C THR A 281 -26.31 -20.79 12.88
N SER A 282 -25.53 -19.71 13.00
CA SER A 282 -25.91 -18.47 13.69
C SER A 282 -26.92 -17.63 12.89
N ALA A 283 -26.86 -17.65 11.56
CA ALA A 283 -27.84 -17.00 10.67
C ALA A 283 -29.24 -17.66 10.70
N THR A 284 -29.32 -18.92 11.14
CA THR A 284 -30.60 -19.64 11.32
C THR A 284 -31.21 -19.38 12.72
N THR A 285 -30.48 -18.72 13.62
CA THR A 285 -30.91 -18.48 15.02
C THR A 285 -31.04 -16.98 15.33
N GLN A 286 -31.39 -16.14 14.35
CA GLN A 286 -31.94 -14.82 14.62
C GLN A 286 -33.46 -14.96 14.70
N PRO A 287 -34.08 -14.95 15.89
CA PRO A 287 -35.53 -15.03 15.98
C PRO A 287 -36.12 -13.77 15.34
N ALA A 288 -37.10 -13.99 14.47
CA ALA A 288 -38.09 -12.98 14.15
C ALA A 288 -38.83 -12.60 15.45
N ALA A 289 -38.32 -11.58 16.15
CA ALA A 289 -39.08 -10.84 17.14
C ALA A 289 -39.54 -9.56 16.45
N GLY A 290 -40.83 -9.22 16.32
CA GLY A 290 -42.03 -9.76 16.94
C GLY A 290 -42.94 -8.59 17.26
N LYS A 291 -44.04 -8.49 16.49
CA LYS A 291 -45.18 -7.54 16.53
C LYS A 291 -45.00 -6.16 15.91
#